data_AF-A0A258SMR6-F1
#
_entry.id   AF-A0A258SMR6-F1
#
_cell.length_a   1.000
_cell.length_b   1.000
_cell.length_c   1.000
_cell.angle_alpha   90.00
_cell.angle_beta   90.00
_cell.angle_gamma   90.00
#
_symmetry.space_group_name_H-M   'P 1'
#
loop_
_entity.id
_entity.type
_entity.pdbx_description
1 polymer ?
#
loop_
_entity_poly.entity_id
_entity_poly.type
_entity_poly.pdbx_seq_one_letter_code
_entity_poly.pdbx_strand_id
1 'polypeptide(L)'
;MSAMAIALWLSVLFHLGLLSMHFEPELKKFRDNLPVLEVVLVNAKTQSKPDNTETYAQSNLDRGGNTELDRKMKTALPVLTPQKLEPTPNPVVNPKQSAQASLQTASEVREQKRVAELEKQAQELMTQIKAANAVESQPVQKAVAQETQVDNQTNPNKKLDLANVTAAALEMQKLEAIISKQQDEYQKRPKRKFVGGRTKEYRYALYVEAWRQKVEKIGNLN
;
A
#
# COMPACT_ATOMS: atom_id res chain seq x y z
N MET A 1 51.20 -65.89 28.89
CA MET A 1 51.42 -64.43 28.86
C MET A 1 51.60 -63.93 30.29
N SER A 2 52.55 -63.02 30.54
CA SER A 2 52.75 -62.44 31.88
C SER A 2 51.57 -61.55 32.28
N ALA A 3 51.21 -61.53 33.57
CA ALA A 3 50.14 -60.67 34.10
C ALA A 3 50.34 -59.18 33.75
N MET A 4 51.60 -58.73 33.69
CA MET A 4 51.96 -57.36 33.31
C MET A 4 51.59 -57.05 31.84
N ALA A 5 51.76 -58.00 30.93
CA ALA A 5 51.41 -57.83 29.52
C ALA A 5 49.90 -57.72 29.31
N ILE A 6 49.12 -58.46 30.12
CA ILE A 6 47.66 -58.42 30.10
C ILE A 6 47.17 -57.06 30.62
N ALA A 7 47.74 -56.56 31.71
CA ALA A 7 47.38 -55.24 32.27
C ALA A 7 47.67 -54.10 31.28
N LEU A 8 48.79 -54.15 30.56
CA LEU A 8 49.14 -53.16 29.52
C LEU A 8 48.14 -53.16 28.36
N TRP A 9 47.77 -54.33 27.84
CA TRP A 9 46.78 -54.43 26.76
C TRP A 9 45.40 -53.93 27.17
N LEU A 10 44.97 -54.24 28.40
CA LEU A 10 43.70 -53.79 28.94
C LEU A 10 43.65 -52.27 29.11
N SER A 11 44.76 -51.67 29.56
CA SER A 11 44.89 -50.22 29.66
C SER A 11 44.82 -49.54 28.29
N VAL A 12 45.54 -50.08 27.29
CA VAL A 12 45.52 -49.54 25.91
C VAL A 12 44.13 -49.64 25.30
N LEU A 13 43.45 -50.77 25.46
CA LEU A 13 42.06 -50.96 24.99
C LEU A 13 41.09 -49.98 25.67
N PHE A 14 41.24 -49.75 26.97
CA PHE A 14 40.42 -48.79 27.69
C PHE A 14 40.60 -47.35 27.17
N HIS A 15 41.86 -46.93 26.95
CA HIS A 15 42.14 -45.61 26.39
C HIS A 15 41.66 -45.45 24.95
N LEU A 16 41.78 -46.50 24.11
CA LEU A 16 41.24 -46.50 22.76
C LEU A 16 39.71 -46.42 22.75
N GLY A 17 39.04 -47.11 23.67
CA GLY A 17 37.59 -47.02 23.86
C GLY A 17 37.15 -45.59 24.23
N LEU A 18 37.87 -44.95 25.15
CA LEU A 18 37.62 -43.55 25.52
C LEU A 18 37.88 -42.58 24.35
N LEU A 19 38.98 -42.74 23.60
CA LEU A 19 39.27 -41.88 22.45
C LEU A 19 38.28 -42.05 21.29
N SER A 20 37.67 -43.23 21.14
CA SER A 20 36.66 -43.46 20.10
C SER A 20 35.34 -42.75 20.38
N MET A 21 35.09 -42.34 21.63
CA MET A 21 33.86 -41.64 22.00
C MET A 21 33.98 -40.16 21.63
N HIS A 22 33.47 -39.81 20.44
CA HIS A 22 33.45 -38.44 19.96
C HIS A 22 32.15 -37.77 20.44
N PHE A 23 32.29 -36.70 21.22
CA PHE A 23 31.17 -35.85 21.63
C PHE A 23 31.03 -34.70 20.63
N GLU A 24 30.11 -34.82 19.68
CA GLU A 24 29.72 -33.68 18.84
C GLU A 24 28.54 -32.96 19.50
N PRO A 25 28.77 -31.82 20.19
CA PRO A 25 27.65 -31.01 20.67
C PRO A 25 26.84 -30.52 19.47
N GLU A 26 25.50 -30.55 19.57
CA GLU A 26 24.58 -30.06 18.53
C GLU A 26 24.64 -28.53 18.35
N LEU A 27 25.76 -28.02 17.83
CA LEU A 27 26.03 -26.59 17.61
C LEU A 27 25.02 -25.94 16.63
N LYS A 28 24.40 -26.74 15.76
CA LYS A 28 23.39 -26.26 14.80
C LYS A 28 22.16 -25.68 15.52
N LYS A 29 21.67 -26.34 16.56
CA LYS A 29 20.52 -25.86 17.34
C LYS A 29 20.85 -24.55 18.08
N PHE A 30 22.10 -24.36 18.50
CA PHE A 30 22.52 -23.11 19.11
C PHE A 30 22.53 -21.95 18.12
N ARG A 31 22.98 -22.20 16.89
CA ARG A 31 23.05 -21.16 15.85
C ARG A 31 21.67 -20.64 15.44
N ASP A 32 20.67 -21.51 15.37
CA ASP A 32 19.30 -21.14 14.99
C ASP A 32 18.54 -20.40 16.11
N ASN A 33 19.04 -20.47 17.35
CA ASN A 33 18.42 -19.85 18.53
C ASN A 33 19.14 -18.56 18.98
N LEU A 34 20.14 -18.07 18.23
CA LEU A 34 20.83 -16.84 18.59
C LEU A 34 19.88 -15.64 18.55
N PRO A 35 19.90 -14.77 19.57
CA PRO A 35 19.06 -13.59 19.60
C PRO A 35 19.48 -12.61 18.51
N VAL A 36 18.56 -12.29 17.59
CA VAL A 36 18.79 -11.18 16.66
C VAL A 36 18.72 -9.86 17.42
N LEU A 37 19.75 -9.05 17.29
CA LEU A 37 19.88 -7.77 18.00
C LEU A 37 19.05 -6.67 17.36
N GLU A 38 18.80 -6.78 16.05
CA GLU A 38 18.09 -5.77 15.28
C GLU A 38 16.64 -6.20 15.05
N VAL A 39 15.73 -5.49 15.71
CA VAL A 39 14.29 -5.65 15.57
C VAL A 39 13.70 -4.28 15.27
N VAL A 40 12.98 -4.16 14.16
CA VAL A 40 12.31 -2.91 13.76
C VAL A 40 10.83 -2.95 14.10
N LEU A 41 10.28 -1.76 14.35
CA LEU A 41 8.85 -1.58 14.52
C LEU A 41 8.21 -1.33 13.15
N VAL A 42 7.13 -2.05 12.89
CA VAL A 42 6.33 -1.91 11.67
C VAL A 42 4.91 -1.50 12.03
N ASN A 43 4.35 -0.56 11.27
CA ASN A 43 2.98 -0.06 11.49
C ASN A 43 1.90 -0.92 10.80
N ALA A 44 2.30 -1.93 10.03
CA ALA A 44 1.38 -2.79 9.31
C ALA A 44 1.81 -4.25 9.47
N LYS A 45 0.85 -5.15 9.27
CA LYS A 45 1.06 -6.60 9.31
C LYS A 45 0.47 -7.28 8.09
N THR A 46 1.12 -8.33 7.64
CA THR A 46 0.63 -9.26 6.61
C THR A 46 0.43 -10.64 7.21
N GLN A 47 -0.60 -11.35 6.72
CA GLN A 47 -0.87 -12.72 7.19
C GLN A 47 0.18 -13.71 6.67
N SER A 48 0.74 -13.47 5.49
CA SER A 48 1.83 -14.26 4.94
C SER A 48 3.18 -13.73 5.42
N LYS A 49 4.09 -14.65 5.72
CA LYS A 49 5.50 -14.38 5.95
C LYS A 49 6.19 -14.10 4.60
N PRO A 50 7.11 -13.11 4.52
CA PRO A 50 7.88 -12.86 3.30
C PRO A 50 8.87 -14.00 3.01
N ASP A 51 9.05 -14.34 1.74
CA ASP A 51 10.02 -15.34 1.28
C ASP A 51 11.46 -14.87 1.53
N ASN A 52 11.74 -13.60 1.23
CA ASN A 52 13.02 -12.95 1.51
C ASN A 52 12.84 -11.95 2.65
N THR A 53 13.54 -12.18 3.76
CA THR A 53 13.51 -11.32 4.94
C THR A 53 14.71 -10.38 4.91
N GLU A 54 14.46 -9.06 4.92
CA GLU A 54 15.53 -8.06 5.04
C GLU A 54 15.88 -7.84 6.53
N THR A 55 14.85 -7.76 7.38
CA THR A 55 14.99 -7.45 8.82
C THR A 55 13.93 -8.20 9.66
N TYR A 56 14.15 -8.32 10.97
CA TYR A 56 13.16 -8.88 11.91
C TYR A 56 12.29 -7.80 12.54
N ALA A 57 11.03 -8.12 12.82
CA ALA A 57 10.08 -7.18 13.41
C ALA A 57 9.10 -7.85 14.39
N GLN A 58 8.27 -7.03 15.04
CA GLN A 58 7.18 -7.51 15.91
C GLN A 58 6.11 -8.31 15.16
N SER A 59 5.94 -8.06 13.86
CA SER A 59 4.96 -8.75 13.03
C SER A 59 5.52 -8.97 11.64
N ASN A 60 5.03 -10.00 10.95
CA ASN A 60 5.33 -10.19 9.54
C ASN A 60 4.79 -8.99 8.75
N LEU A 61 5.64 -8.37 7.95
CA LEU A 61 5.25 -7.34 7.01
C LEU A 61 5.87 -7.68 5.66
N ASP A 62 5.00 -7.92 4.70
CA ASP A 62 5.36 -8.03 3.30
C ASP A 62 4.62 -6.94 2.53
N ARG A 63 5.10 -5.69 2.66
CA ARG A 63 4.51 -4.54 1.99
C ARG A 63 5.06 -4.46 0.56
N GLY A 64 4.70 -5.46 -0.25
CA GLY A 64 5.03 -5.56 -1.66
C GLY A 64 3.85 -5.20 -2.55
N GLY A 65 4.10 -4.42 -3.62
CA GLY A 65 3.09 -4.08 -4.62
C GLY A 65 2.76 -5.22 -5.60
N ASN A 66 3.55 -6.30 -5.61
CA ASN A 66 3.38 -7.40 -6.55
C ASN A 66 3.69 -8.73 -5.84
N THR A 67 2.75 -9.66 -5.86
CA THR A 67 2.91 -11.02 -5.33
C THR A 67 2.88 -12.01 -6.49
N GLU A 68 3.61 -13.12 -6.39
CA GLU A 68 3.49 -14.22 -7.38
C GLU A 68 2.15 -14.98 -7.26
N LEU A 69 1.48 -14.84 -6.12
CA LEU A 69 0.07 -15.24 -6.00
C LEU A 69 -0.74 -14.51 -7.08
N ASP A 70 -1.62 -15.24 -7.78
CA ASP A 70 -2.57 -14.75 -8.79
C ASP A 70 -3.62 -13.79 -8.18
N ARG A 71 -3.14 -12.68 -7.62
CA ARG A 71 -3.93 -11.59 -7.06
C ARG A 71 -4.02 -10.49 -8.09
N LYS A 72 -5.08 -10.57 -8.89
CA LYS A 72 -5.47 -9.52 -9.84
C LYS A 72 -6.01 -8.33 -9.05
N MET A 73 -5.47 -7.14 -9.30
CA MET A 73 -6.12 -5.91 -8.83
C MET A 73 -7.46 -5.83 -9.56
N LYS A 74 -8.58 -6.01 -8.83
CA LYS A 74 -9.92 -6.04 -9.44
C LYS A 74 -10.29 -4.73 -10.14
N THR A 75 -9.64 -3.63 -9.79
CA THR A 75 -9.77 -2.32 -10.45
C THR A 75 -8.66 -1.38 -9.99
N ALA A 76 -8.22 -0.47 -10.87
CA ALA A 76 -7.32 0.63 -10.53
C ALA A 76 -8.07 1.87 -10.02
N LEU A 77 -9.41 1.83 -10.07
CA LEU A 77 -10.25 2.91 -9.61
C LEU A 77 -10.36 2.87 -8.09
N PRO A 78 -10.35 4.04 -7.41
CA PRO A 78 -10.64 4.10 -6.00
C PRO A 78 -12.00 3.44 -5.74
N VAL A 79 -12.08 2.63 -4.68
CA VAL A 79 -13.38 2.18 -4.16
C VAL A 79 -14.12 3.44 -3.72
N LEU A 80 -15.06 3.89 -4.56
CA LEU A 80 -16.11 4.79 -4.13
C LEU A 80 -16.98 3.92 -3.21
N THR A 81 -16.69 3.95 -1.91
CA THR A 81 -17.51 3.28 -0.91
C THR A 81 -18.93 3.80 -1.10
N PRO A 82 -19.90 2.96 -1.53
CA PRO A 82 -21.28 3.38 -1.50
C PRO A 82 -21.58 3.60 -0.03
N GLN A 83 -21.97 4.82 0.35
CA GLN A 83 -22.51 5.08 1.65
C GLN A 83 -23.70 4.14 1.81
N LYS A 84 -23.49 3.08 2.59
CA LYS A 84 -24.49 2.11 2.94
C LYS A 84 -25.57 2.90 3.67
N LEU A 85 -26.67 3.22 2.98
CA LEU A 85 -27.92 3.54 3.63
C LEU A 85 -28.29 2.27 4.41
N GLU A 86 -27.89 2.25 5.67
CA GLU A 86 -28.38 1.29 6.65
C GLU A 86 -29.92 1.37 6.64
N PRO A 87 -30.64 0.25 6.50
CA PRO A 87 -32.09 0.26 6.61
C PRO A 87 -32.43 0.60 8.06
N THR A 88 -33.08 1.74 8.24
CA THR A 88 -33.65 2.20 9.50
C THR A 88 -34.52 1.12 10.14
N PRO A 89 -34.23 0.65 11.36
CA PRO A 89 -35.23 -0.01 12.18
C PRO A 89 -36.12 1.07 12.82
N ASN A 90 -37.42 0.79 12.85
CA ASN A 90 -38.50 1.65 13.34
C ASN A 90 -38.17 2.46 14.62
N PRO A 91 -38.64 3.71 14.74
CA PRO A 91 -38.28 4.58 15.86
C PRO A 91 -38.98 4.13 17.15
N VAL A 92 -38.21 3.63 18.11
CA VAL A 92 -38.59 3.65 19.52
C VAL A 92 -38.25 5.04 20.06
N VAL A 93 -39.29 5.78 20.41
CA VAL A 93 -39.21 7.17 20.86
C VAL A 93 -38.52 7.24 22.22
N ASN A 94 -37.26 7.67 22.24
CA ASN A 94 -36.55 8.05 23.46
C ASN A 94 -36.45 9.59 23.53
N PRO A 95 -37.05 10.27 24.53
CA PRO A 95 -37.19 11.73 24.55
C PRO A 95 -35.89 12.53 24.80
N LYS A 96 -34.71 11.88 24.74
CA LYS A 96 -33.40 12.54 24.91
C LYS A 96 -32.63 12.79 23.61
N GLN A 97 -33.12 12.32 22.46
CA GLN A 97 -32.45 12.49 21.14
C GLN A 97 -32.92 13.71 20.33
N SER A 98 -34.00 14.38 20.74
CA SER A 98 -34.56 15.54 20.01
C SER A 98 -33.66 16.78 20.06
N ALA A 99 -32.83 16.93 21.10
CA ALA A 99 -31.89 18.06 21.23
C ALA A 99 -30.61 17.89 20.39
N GLN A 100 -30.25 16.66 19.98
CA GLN A 100 -29.06 16.39 19.17
C GLN A 100 -29.39 16.38 17.66
N ALA A 101 -30.62 16.01 17.28
CA ALA A 101 -31.09 16.03 15.90
C ALA A 101 -31.23 17.46 15.32
N SER A 102 -31.58 18.45 16.16
CA SER A 102 -31.67 19.85 15.74
C SER A 102 -30.30 20.53 15.57
N LEU A 103 -29.27 20.05 16.28
CA LEU A 103 -27.90 20.55 16.14
C LEU A 103 -27.21 20.02 14.87
N GLN A 104 -27.49 18.78 14.48
CA GLN A 104 -26.92 18.16 13.26
C GLN A 104 -27.47 18.79 11.99
N THR A 105 -28.78 19.05 11.95
CA THR A 105 -29.42 19.76 10.84
C THR A 105 -28.94 21.21 10.71
N ALA A 106 -28.67 21.90 11.83
CA ALA A 106 -28.09 23.24 11.82
C ALA A 106 -26.62 23.26 11.34
N SER A 107 -25.83 22.22 11.63
CA SER A 107 -24.45 22.12 11.12
C SER A 107 -24.41 21.83 9.62
N GLU A 108 -25.26 20.95 9.11
CA GLU A 108 -25.34 20.61 7.68
C GLU A 108 -25.70 21.84 6.83
N VAL A 109 -26.67 22.65 7.29
CA VAL A 109 -27.06 23.88 6.60
C VAL A 109 -25.92 24.92 6.61
N ARG A 110 -25.11 24.96 7.67
CA ARG A 110 -23.96 25.89 7.76
C ARG A 110 -22.82 25.48 6.84
N GLU A 111 -22.55 24.18 6.73
CA GLU A 111 -21.56 23.64 5.81
C GLU A 111 -21.95 23.87 4.35
N GLN A 112 -23.20 23.62 3.98
CA GLN A 112 -23.70 23.87 2.62
C GLN A 112 -23.60 25.36 2.23
N LYS A 113 -23.91 26.28 3.15
CA LYS A 113 -23.73 27.73 2.90
C LYS A 113 -22.26 28.11 2.70
N ARG A 114 -21.35 27.48 3.43
CA ARG A 114 -19.90 27.73 3.31
C ARG A 114 -19.37 27.23 1.97
N VAL A 115 -19.84 26.08 1.48
CA VAL A 115 -19.48 25.57 0.15
C VAL A 115 -19.99 26.52 -0.94
N ALA A 116 -21.23 26.97 -0.86
CA ALA A 116 -21.79 27.91 -1.85
C ALA A 116 -21.08 29.27 -1.87
N GLU A 117 -20.58 29.75 -0.73
CA GLU A 117 -19.79 30.98 -0.65
C GLU A 117 -18.40 30.80 -1.29
N LEU A 118 -17.74 29.67 -1.02
CA LEU A 118 -16.44 29.35 -1.62
C LEU A 118 -16.53 29.17 -3.14
N GLU A 119 -17.61 28.57 -3.64
CA GLU A 119 -17.88 28.45 -5.07
C GLU A 119 -18.07 29.82 -5.74
N LYS A 120 -18.78 30.76 -5.09
CA LYS A 120 -18.91 32.14 -5.60
C LYS A 120 -17.56 32.85 -5.67
N GLN A 121 -16.74 32.75 -4.64
CA GLN A 121 -15.40 33.34 -4.64
C GLN A 121 -14.52 32.74 -5.75
N ALA A 122 -14.60 31.43 -5.98
CA ALA A 122 -13.90 30.78 -7.09
C ALA A 122 -14.39 31.28 -8.45
N GLN A 123 -15.71 31.45 -8.62
CA GLN A 123 -16.30 31.98 -9.85
C GLN A 123 -15.82 33.42 -10.12
N GLU A 124 -15.80 34.28 -9.10
CA GLU A 124 -15.33 35.67 -9.20
C GLU A 124 -13.86 35.74 -9.59
N LEU A 125 -12.99 34.93 -8.97
CA LEU A 125 -11.57 34.85 -9.34
C LEU A 125 -11.39 34.37 -10.79
N MET A 126 -12.18 33.39 -11.23
CA MET A 126 -12.14 32.91 -12.62
C MET A 126 -12.60 33.99 -13.62
N THR A 127 -13.59 34.81 -13.26
CA THR A 127 -14.02 35.94 -14.12
C THR A 127 -12.97 37.04 -14.17
N GLN A 128 -12.27 37.33 -13.07
CA GLN A 128 -11.17 38.29 -13.04
C GLN A 128 -9.98 37.83 -13.90
N ILE A 129 -9.62 36.54 -13.83
CA ILE A 129 -8.57 35.96 -14.68
C ILE A 129 -8.96 36.05 -16.17
N LYS A 130 -10.23 35.80 -16.50
CA LYS A 130 -10.72 35.94 -17.89
C LYS A 130 -10.74 37.40 -18.37
N ALA A 131 -11.10 38.34 -17.50
CA ALA A 131 -11.10 39.77 -17.82
C ALA A 131 -9.68 40.32 -18.02
N ALA A 132 -8.71 39.87 -17.21
CA ALA A 132 -7.30 40.25 -17.37
C ALA A 132 -6.67 39.73 -18.67
N ASN A 133 -7.12 38.56 -19.17
CA ASN A 133 -6.65 38.00 -20.44
C ASN A 133 -7.36 38.56 -21.69
N ALA A 134 -8.41 39.38 -21.54
CA ALA A 134 -9.19 39.92 -22.66
C ALA A 134 -8.66 41.27 -23.20
N VAL A 135 -7.66 41.87 -22.55
CA VAL A 135 -7.12 43.19 -22.94
C VAL A 135 -5.75 43.10 -23.62
N GLU A 136 -5.09 41.93 -23.60
CA GLU A 136 -3.75 41.73 -24.14
C GLU A 136 -3.78 40.93 -25.46
N SER A 137 -4.34 41.49 -26.53
CA SER A 137 -4.10 40.94 -27.87
C SER A 137 -4.16 42.00 -28.96
N GLN A 138 -3.00 42.49 -29.39
CA GLN A 138 -2.69 43.01 -30.74
C GLN A 138 -1.16 42.92 -30.99
N PRO A 139 -0.69 42.82 -32.25
CA PRO A 139 -0.10 41.57 -32.76
C PRO A 139 1.37 41.68 -33.17
N VAL A 140 2.15 40.59 -33.11
CA VAL A 140 3.43 40.45 -33.85
C VAL A 140 3.64 39.01 -34.36
N GLN A 141 4.22 38.98 -35.55
CA GLN A 141 4.36 37.91 -36.54
C GLN A 141 5.36 36.79 -36.23
N LYS A 142 5.14 35.68 -36.97
CA LYS A 142 6.09 34.70 -37.53
C LYS A 142 6.91 33.84 -36.56
N ALA A 143 6.41 32.62 -36.38
CA ALA A 143 7.24 31.42 -36.44
C ALA A 143 6.46 30.32 -37.17
N VAL A 144 7.10 29.72 -38.17
CA VAL A 144 6.58 28.62 -38.97
C VAL A 144 6.58 27.36 -38.09
N ALA A 145 5.40 26.84 -37.79
CA ALA A 145 5.20 25.46 -37.39
C ALA A 145 3.88 25.01 -38.04
N GLN A 146 3.97 24.06 -38.96
CA GLN A 146 2.80 23.37 -39.51
C GLN A 146 2.20 22.50 -38.40
N GLU A 147 1.13 22.99 -37.78
CA GLU A 147 0.20 22.16 -37.02
C GLU A 147 -1.13 22.12 -37.75
N THR A 148 -1.52 20.90 -38.12
CA THR A 148 -2.77 20.55 -38.76
C THR A 148 -3.93 21.06 -37.90
N GLN A 149 -4.59 22.12 -38.36
CA GLN A 149 -5.79 22.67 -37.74
C GLN A 149 -6.93 21.66 -37.88
N VAL A 150 -7.34 21.05 -36.76
CA VAL A 150 -8.65 20.43 -36.63
C VAL A 150 -9.62 21.55 -36.23
N ASP A 151 -10.38 22.00 -37.23
CA ASP A 151 -11.37 23.06 -37.15
C ASP A 151 -12.53 22.62 -36.24
N ASN A 152 -12.56 23.11 -35.00
CA ASN A 152 -13.68 22.91 -34.07
C ASN A 152 -14.64 24.10 -34.15
N GLN A 153 -15.50 24.09 -35.18
CA GLN A 153 -16.68 24.94 -35.24
C GLN A 153 -17.87 24.25 -34.57
N THR A 154 -18.12 24.57 -33.30
CA THR A 154 -19.36 24.22 -32.61
C THR A 154 -20.52 25.09 -33.10
N ASN A 155 -21.29 24.57 -34.06
CA ASN A 155 -22.61 25.08 -34.44
C ASN A 155 -23.70 24.43 -33.56
N PRO A 156 -24.56 25.19 -32.85
CA PRO A 156 -25.54 24.65 -31.90
C PRO A 156 -26.82 24.08 -32.56
N ASN A 157 -26.79 23.77 -33.86
CA ASN A 157 -27.97 23.32 -34.63
C ASN A 157 -27.67 22.16 -35.60
N LYS A 158 -26.79 21.23 -35.24
CA LYS A 158 -26.64 19.99 -36.01
C LYS A 158 -27.66 18.97 -35.49
N LYS A 159 -28.73 18.73 -36.26
CA LYS A 159 -29.62 17.56 -36.06
C LYS A 159 -28.74 16.35 -35.75
N LEU A 160 -29.05 15.65 -34.68
CA LEU A 160 -28.33 14.46 -34.23
C LEU A 160 -28.27 13.46 -35.39
N ASP A 161 -27.15 13.47 -36.10
CA ASP A 161 -26.94 12.64 -37.27
C ASP A 161 -26.63 11.23 -36.75
N LEU A 162 -27.65 10.37 -36.75
CA LEU A 162 -27.59 9.01 -36.23
C LEU A 162 -26.37 8.25 -36.77
N ALA A 163 -25.98 8.51 -38.02
CA ALA A 163 -24.80 7.91 -38.63
C ALA A 163 -23.51 8.30 -37.90
N ASN A 164 -23.33 9.58 -37.54
CA ASN A 164 -22.17 10.05 -36.78
C ASN A 164 -22.18 9.50 -35.35
N VAL A 165 -23.35 9.33 -34.72
CA VAL A 165 -23.46 8.71 -33.39
C VAL A 165 -23.07 7.23 -33.44
N THR A 166 -23.51 6.48 -34.46
CA THR A 166 -23.13 5.08 -34.63
C THR A 166 -21.65 4.91 -34.94
N ALA A 167 -21.06 5.79 -35.76
CA ALA A 167 -19.64 5.81 -36.04
C ALA A 167 -18.83 6.09 -34.76
N ALA A 168 -19.22 7.09 -33.98
CA ALA A 168 -18.61 7.39 -32.69
C ALA A 168 -18.73 6.21 -31.70
N ALA A 169 -19.89 5.52 -31.66
CA ALA A 169 -20.08 4.36 -30.80
C ALA A 169 -19.16 3.18 -31.17
N LEU A 170 -18.96 2.92 -32.47
CA LEU A 170 -18.03 1.89 -32.93
C LEU A 170 -16.57 2.24 -32.60
N GLU A 171 -16.21 3.52 -32.73
CA GLU A 171 -14.90 4.01 -32.30
C GLU A 171 -14.68 3.84 -30.79
N MET A 172 -15.69 4.19 -29.98
CA MET A 172 -15.65 3.99 -28.53
C MET A 172 -15.49 2.51 -28.16
N GLN A 173 -16.24 1.62 -28.81
CA GLN A 173 -16.14 0.18 -28.56
C GLN A 173 -14.75 -0.37 -28.92
N LYS A 174 -14.17 0.12 -30.03
CA LYS A 174 -12.80 -0.26 -30.42
C LYS A 174 -11.78 0.25 -29.40
N LEU A 175 -11.92 1.48 -28.93
CA LEU A 175 -11.06 2.05 -27.89
C LEU A 175 -11.17 1.25 -26.58
N GLU A 176 -12.37 0.89 -26.17
CA GLU A 176 -12.62 0.06 -24.99
C GLU A 176 -11.95 -1.32 -25.11
N ALA A 177 -12.05 -1.96 -26.29
CA ALA A 177 -11.37 -3.23 -26.55
C ALA A 177 -9.84 -3.11 -26.52
N ILE A 178 -9.28 -1.98 -26.99
CA ILE A 178 -7.85 -1.71 -26.90
C ILE A 178 -7.43 -1.49 -25.44
N ILE A 179 -8.20 -0.70 -24.68
CA ILE A 179 -7.95 -0.42 -23.26
C ILE A 179 -8.01 -1.72 -22.45
N SER A 180 -9.04 -2.55 -22.66
CA SER A 180 -9.17 -3.82 -21.93
C SER A 180 -8.02 -4.76 -22.24
N LYS A 181 -7.60 -4.87 -23.51
CA LYS A 181 -6.43 -5.65 -23.91
C LYS A 181 -5.13 -5.12 -23.29
N GLN A 182 -4.92 -3.81 -23.31
CA GLN A 182 -3.74 -3.18 -22.70
C GLN A 182 -3.71 -3.39 -21.18
N GLN A 183 -4.87 -3.28 -20.54
CA GLN A 183 -5.03 -3.51 -19.10
C GLN A 183 -4.74 -4.97 -18.74
N ASP A 184 -5.28 -5.92 -19.51
CA ASP A 184 -5.01 -7.34 -19.32
C ASP A 184 -3.53 -7.67 -19.50
N GLU A 185 -2.90 -7.14 -20.55
CA GLU A 185 -1.47 -7.34 -20.79
C GLU A 185 -0.63 -6.74 -19.66
N TYR A 186 -0.96 -5.54 -19.21
CA TYR A 186 -0.26 -4.87 -18.10
C TYR A 186 -0.38 -5.64 -16.79
N GLN A 187 -1.54 -6.24 -16.52
CA GLN A 187 -1.75 -7.09 -15.34
C GLN A 187 -1.00 -8.43 -15.42
N LYS A 188 -0.83 -8.99 -16.63
CA LYS A 188 -0.10 -10.25 -16.85
C LYS A 188 1.43 -10.08 -16.86
N ARG A 189 1.94 -8.86 -17.07
CA ARG A 189 3.39 -8.60 -17.06
C ARG A 189 3.98 -8.95 -15.69
N PRO A 190 5.09 -9.72 -15.63
CA PRO A 190 5.74 -10.06 -14.38
C PRO A 190 6.32 -8.79 -13.75
N LYS A 191 5.66 -8.29 -12.69
CA LYS A 191 6.11 -7.07 -12.01
C LYS A 191 7.22 -7.41 -11.01
N ARG A 192 8.47 -7.04 -11.33
CA ARG A 192 9.68 -7.50 -10.60
C ARG A 192 10.37 -6.45 -9.71
N LYS A 193 9.67 -5.40 -9.27
CA LYS A 193 10.25 -4.44 -8.33
C LYS A 193 9.39 -4.31 -7.09
N PHE A 194 9.89 -4.85 -5.98
CA PHE A 194 9.30 -4.66 -4.67
C PHE A 194 9.79 -3.33 -4.12
N VAL A 195 8.84 -2.47 -3.78
CA VAL A 195 9.09 -1.15 -3.20
C VAL A 195 8.40 -1.14 -1.85
N GLY A 196 9.12 -1.57 -0.82
CA GLY A 196 8.62 -1.64 0.55
C GLY A 196 9.46 -2.59 1.41
N GLY A 197 9.52 -2.33 2.72
CA GLY A 197 10.30 -3.14 3.65
C GLY A 197 9.70 -4.53 3.86
N ARG A 198 10.58 -5.54 3.91
CA ARG A 198 10.20 -6.92 4.23
C ARG A 198 10.70 -7.33 5.59
N THR A 199 9.77 -7.64 6.48
CA THR A 199 10.11 -8.07 7.83
C THR A 199 9.43 -9.36 8.23
N LYS A 200 10.18 -10.18 8.95
CA LYS A 200 9.70 -11.43 9.52
C LYS A 200 9.47 -11.26 11.01
N GLU A 201 8.37 -11.79 11.49
CA GLU A 201 8.06 -11.84 12.92
C GLU A 201 9.15 -12.60 13.68
N TYR A 202 9.61 -11.99 14.77
CA TYR A 202 10.56 -12.59 15.67
C TYR A 202 9.96 -12.77 17.05
N ARG A 203 10.07 -14.00 17.58
CA ARG A 203 9.44 -14.39 18.86
C ARG A 203 9.89 -13.52 20.04
N TYR A 204 11.14 -13.07 20.03
CA TYR A 204 11.70 -12.25 21.10
C TYR A 204 11.72 -10.75 20.75
N ALA A 205 10.99 -10.32 19.72
CA ALA A 205 10.91 -8.92 19.33
C ALA A 205 10.51 -7.99 20.48
N LEU A 206 9.50 -8.39 21.26
CA LEU A 206 9.03 -7.63 22.43
C LEU A 206 10.09 -7.52 23.53
N TYR A 207 10.88 -8.59 23.74
CA TYR A 207 11.93 -8.60 24.74
C TYR A 207 13.06 -7.64 24.37
N VAL A 208 13.54 -7.71 23.12
CA VAL A 208 14.60 -6.83 22.61
C VAL A 208 14.17 -5.36 22.68
N GLU A 209 12.92 -5.07 22.32
CA GLU A 209 12.37 -3.71 22.37
C GLU A 209 12.28 -3.18 23.81
N ALA A 210 11.76 -3.98 24.75
CA ALA A 210 11.70 -3.59 26.16
C ALA A 210 13.10 -3.34 26.74
N TRP A 211 14.08 -4.14 26.33
CA TRP A 211 15.47 -3.95 26.71
C TRP A 211 16.04 -2.64 26.15
N ARG A 212 15.84 -2.37 24.85
CA ARG A 212 16.24 -1.11 24.19
C ARG A 212 15.68 0.09 24.94
N GLN A 213 14.36 0.09 25.22
CA GLN A 213 13.70 1.15 25.96
C GLN A 213 14.28 1.33 27.38
N LYS A 214 14.61 0.24 28.07
CA LYS A 214 15.26 0.32 29.39
C LYS A 214 16.64 0.98 29.29
N VAL A 215 17.45 0.57 28.32
CA VAL A 215 18.80 1.12 28.10
C VAL A 215 18.71 2.59 27.75
N GLU A 216 17.81 2.98 26.84
CA GLU A 216 17.60 4.38 26.46
C GLU A 216 17.11 5.23 27.62
N LYS A 217 16.19 4.70 28.42
CA LYS A 217 15.72 5.40 29.62
C LYS A 217 16.89 5.66 30.57
N ILE A 218 17.68 4.64 30.90
CA ILE A 218 18.84 4.80 31.79
C ILE A 218 19.88 5.74 31.17
N GLY A 219 20.13 5.63 29.87
CA GLY A 219 21.07 6.48 29.14
C GLY A 219 20.66 7.95 29.12
N ASN A 220 19.37 8.25 28.95
CA ASN A 220 18.83 9.61 28.97
C ASN A 220 18.78 10.25 30.37
N LEU A 221 18.97 9.46 31.44
CA LEU A 221 19.01 9.97 32.81
C LEU A 221 20.41 10.43 33.25
N ASN A 222 21.46 10.15 32.47
CA ASN A 222 22.84 10.61 32.72
C ASN A 222 23.21 11.78 31.80
#